data_AF-A0A662N6E3-F1
#
_entry.id   AF-A0A662N6E3-F1
#
_cell.length_a   1.000
_cell.length_b   1.000
_cell.length_c   1.000
_cell.angle_alpha   90.00
_cell.angle_beta   90.00
_cell.angle_gamma   90.00
#
_symmetry.space_group_name_H-M   'P 1'
#
loop_
_entity.id
_entity.type
_entity.pdbx_description
1 polymer ?
#
loop_
_entity_poly.entity_id
_entity_poly.type
_entity_poly.pdbx_seq_one_letter_code
_entity_poly.pdbx_strand_id
1 'polypeptide(L)' 'NWGAYGLIAQASIEVGKNMIKSWSKEEEKVLKALVSSGVIDGVTKKPELSVDGIPLEVHKSFLTLLNSIVENKIG' A
#
# COMPACT_ATOMS: atom_id res chain seq x y z
N ASN A 1 3.35 -5.32 -4.38
CA ASN A 1 2.71 -4.04 -4.02
C ASN A 1 3.73 -2.98 -3.59
N TRP A 2 4.55 -3.25 -2.56
CA TRP A 2 5.45 -2.25 -1.97
C TRP A 2 6.44 -1.60 -2.95
N GLY A 3 6.99 -2.36 -3.90
CA GLY A 3 7.87 -1.79 -4.93
C GLY A 3 7.18 -0.73 -5.80
N ALA A 4 5.91 -0.94 -6.16
CA ALA A 4 5.13 0.05 -6.90
C ALA A 4 4.84 1.30 -6.05
N TYR A 5 4.51 1.13 -4.77
CA TYR A 5 4.35 2.26 -3.86
C TYR A 5 5.66 3.04 -3.66
N GLY A 6 6.79 2.33 -3.57
CA GLY A 6 8.13 2.96 -3.54
C GLY A 6 8.43 3.78 -4.79
N LEU A 7 8.06 3.28 -5.98
CA LEU A 7 8.19 4.03 -7.23
C LEU A 7 7.35 5.32 -7.21
N ILE A 8 6.09 5.25 -6.78
CA ILE A 8 5.23 6.44 -6.68
C ILE A 8 5.71 7.40 -5.59
N ALA A 9 6.26 6.90 -4.49
CA ALA A 9 6.86 7.71 -3.44
C ALA A 9 8.07 8.50 -3.97
N GLN A 10 8.96 7.84 -4.71
CA GLN A 10 10.12 8.50 -5.32
C GLN A 10 9.68 9.55 -6.35
N ALA A 11 8.72 9.20 -7.23
CA ALA A 11 8.15 10.15 -8.17
C ALA A 11 7.47 11.34 -7.48
N SER A 12 6.84 11.12 -6.32
CA SER A 12 6.25 12.19 -5.52
C SER A 12 7.29 13.21 -5.08
N ILE A 13 8.46 12.74 -4.64
CA ILE A 13 9.58 13.58 -4.22
C ILE A 13 10.13 14.38 -5.42
N GLU A 14 10.36 13.71 -6.55
CA GLU A 14 10.90 14.36 -7.76
C GLU A 14 9.98 15.43 -8.34
N VAL A 15 8.65 15.23 -8.26
CA VAL A 15 7.64 16.17 -8.74
C VAL A 15 7.28 17.23 -7.67
N GLY A 16 7.67 17.05 -6.42
CA GLY A 16 7.28 17.93 -5.31
C GLY A 16 5.79 17.84 -4.97
N LYS A 17 5.14 16.70 -5.23
CA LYS A 17 3.72 16.46 -4.93
C LYS A 17 3.52 15.09 -4.32
N ASN A 18 2.99 15.03 -3.09
CA ASN A 18 2.72 13.75 -2.43
C ASN A 18 1.53 13.01 -3.10
N MET A 19 1.82 11.97 -3.88
CA MET A 19 0.82 11.14 -4.56
C MET A 19 0.38 9.91 -3.75
N ILE A 20 1.00 9.62 -2.60
CA ILE A 20 0.67 8.45 -1.77
C ILE A 20 -0.14 8.79 -0.51
N LYS A 21 -0.47 10.07 -0.29
CA LYS A 21 -1.06 10.61 0.94
C LYS A 21 -2.32 9.90 1.45
N SER A 22 -3.21 9.49 0.55
CA SER A 22 -4.46 8.79 0.90
C SER A 22 -4.34 7.27 0.87
N TRP A 23 -3.22 6.71 0.40
CA TRP A 23 -3.16 5.32 -0.01
C TRP A 23 -3.21 4.31 1.15
N SER A 24 -2.72 4.68 2.34
CA SER A 24 -2.86 3.83 3.53
C SER A 24 -4.32 3.53 3.90
N LYS A 25 -5.25 4.43 3.58
CA LYS A 25 -6.70 4.23 3.77
C LYS A 25 -7.33 3.46 2.61
N GLU A 26 -6.86 3.70 1.38
CA GLU A 26 -7.37 3.02 0.19
C GLU A 26 -6.92 1.54 0.09
N GLU A 27 -5.77 1.17 0.65
CA GLU A 27 -5.23 -0.20 0.61
C GLU A 27 -6.25 -1.24 1.10
N GLU A 28 -6.92 -0.95 2.22
CA GLU A 28 -7.94 -1.83 2.78
C GLU A 28 -9.15 -1.98 1.86
N LYS A 29 -9.59 -0.88 1.22
CA LYS A 29 -10.73 -0.88 0.30
C LYS A 29 -10.40 -1.65 -0.97
N VAL A 30 -9.21 -1.45 -1.53
CA VAL A 30 -8.73 -2.17 -2.71
C VAL A 30 -8.62 -3.66 -2.40
N LEU A 31 -8.00 -4.03 -1.28
CA LEU A 31 -7.83 -5.44 -0.92
C LEU A 31 -9.17 -6.13 -0.66
N LYS A 32 -10.10 -5.48 0.06
CA LYS A 32 -11.46 -6.00 0.28
C LYS A 32 -12.20 -6.25 -1.03
N ALA A 33 -12.08 -5.33 -2.00
CA ALA A 33 -12.70 -5.49 -3.31
C ALA A 33 -12.10 -6.67 -4.09
N LEU A 34 -10.79 -6.86 -4.04
CA LEU A 34 -10.10 -7.99 -4.69
C LEU A 34 -10.49 -9.33 -4.06
N VAL A 35 -10.49 -9.43 -2.73
CA VAL A 35 -10.90 -10.67 -2.04
C VAL A 35 -12.37 -10.98 -2.34
N SER A 36 -13.22 -9.95 -2.36
CA SER A 36 -14.64 -10.10 -2.71
C SER A 36 -14.87 -10.52 -4.16
N SER A 37 -13.92 -10.26 -5.07
CA SER A 37 -13.96 -10.74 -6.45
C SER A 37 -13.32 -12.11 -6.67
N GLY A 38 -12.88 -12.77 -5.58
CA GLY A 38 -12.32 -14.13 -5.62
C GLY A 38 -10.80 -14.19 -5.68
N VAL A 39 -10.09 -13.06 -5.52
CA VAL A 39 -8.64 -13.08 -5.37
C VAL A 39 -8.28 -13.71 -4.01
N ILE A 40 -7.25 -14.57 -4.03
CA ILE A 40 -6.73 -15.24 -2.83
C ILE A 40 -5.33 -14.73 -2.51
N ASP A 41 -4.93 -14.89 -1.25
CA ASP A 41 -3.54 -14.76 -0.87
C ASP A 41 -2.73 -15.91 -1.50
N GLY A 42 -1.63 -15.54 -2.19
CA GLY A 42 -0.80 -16.48 -2.93
C GLY A 42 -0.02 -17.47 -2.07
N VAL A 43 0.23 -17.16 -0.79
CA VAL A 43 0.96 -18.01 0.16
C VAL A 43 -0.01 -18.88 0.96
N THR A 44 -1.04 -18.29 1.54
CA THR A 44 -1.97 -19.05 2.42
C THR A 44 -3.03 -19.81 1.64
N LYS A 45 -3.21 -19.48 0.35
CA LYS A 45 -4.22 -20.04 -0.55
C LYS A 45 -5.66 -19.82 -0.08
N LYS A 46 -5.91 -18.77 0.70
CA LYS A 46 -7.23 -18.40 1.23
C LYS A 46 -7.68 -17.03 0.74
N PRO A 47 -9.00 -16.80 0.59
CA PRO A 47 -9.55 -15.48 0.35
C PRO A 47 -9.59 -14.68 1.68
N GLU A 48 -8.44 -14.17 2.11
CA GLU A 48 -8.30 -13.41 3.36
C GLU A 48 -7.61 -12.07 3.13
N LEU A 49 -7.70 -11.15 4.11
CA LEU A 49 -7.13 -9.81 4.02
C LEU A 49 -5.62 -9.81 4.27
N SER A 50 -4.89 -10.51 3.41
CA SER A 50 -3.44 -10.55 3.36
C SER A 50 -2.94 -10.60 1.92
N VAL A 51 -1.66 -10.25 1.75
CA VAL A 51 -0.93 -10.41 0.49
C VAL A 51 0.41 -11.02 0.85
N ASP A 52 0.83 -12.05 0.12
CA ASP A 52 2.06 -12.81 0.36
C ASP A 52 2.16 -13.38 1.79
N GLY A 53 1.03 -13.73 2.40
CA GLY A 53 0.92 -14.20 3.79
C GLY A 53 1.11 -13.09 4.84
N ILE A 54 1.25 -11.84 4.41
CA ILE A 54 1.43 -10.68 5.29
C ILE A 54 0.08 -10.00 5.53
N PRO A 55 -0.35 -9.84 6.80
CA PRO A 55 -1.64 -9.22 7.13
C PRO A 55 -1.74 -7.76 6.67
N LEU A 56 -2.95 -7.33 6.29
CA LEU A 56 -3.29 -5.97 5.85
C LEU A 56 -2.70 -4.85 6.73
N GLU A 57 -2.68 -5.02 8.06
CA GLU A 57 -2.16 -3.99 8.98
C GLU A 57 -0.66 -3.70 8.80
N VAL A 58 0.13 -4.69 8.35
CA VAL A 58 1.54 -4.48 8.02
C VAL A 58 1.68 -3.68 6.72
N HIS A 59 0.83 -3.94 5.71
CA HIS A 59 0.79 -3.16 4.48
C HIS A 59 0.40 -1.69 4.76
N LYS A 60 -0.59 -1.45 5.62
CA LYS A 60 -0.99 -0.11 6.07
C LYS A 60 0.12 0.61 6.83
N SER A 61 0.84 -0.10 7.69
CA SER A 61 1.98 0.44 8.44
C SER A 61 3.14 0.82 7.52
N PHE A 62 3.45 -0.03 6.54
CA PHE A 62 4.44 0.27 5.49
C PHE A 62 4.08 1.53 4.70
N LEU A 63 2.83 1.65 4.27
CA LEU A 63 2.34 2.84 3.55
C LEU A 63 2.38 4.11 4.40
N THR A 64 2.07 3.99 5.69
CA THR A 64 2.15 5.11 6.65
C THR A 64 3.60 5.58 6.81
N LEU A 65 4.55 4.64 6.96
CA LEU A 65 5.98 4.96 7.01
C LEU A 65 6.44 5.65 5.72
N LEU A 66 6.10 5.09 4.56
CA LEU A 66 6.49 5.63 3.26
C LEU A 66 5.93 7.04 3.05
N ASN A 67 4.66 7.27 3.43
CA ASN A 67 4.04 8.58 3.40
C ASN A 67 4.77 9.61 4.28
N SER A 68 5.17 9.23 5.49
CA SER A 68 5.94 10.11 6.38
C SER A 68 7.30 10.49 5.78
N ILE A 69 7.97 9.57 5.08
CA ILE A 69 9.23 9.86 4.38
C ILE A 69 9.00 10.88 3.26
N VAL A 70 7.94 10.68 2.45
CA VAL A 70 7.61 11.60 1.35
C VAL A 70 7.24 12.98 1.86
N GLU A 71 6.39 13.08 2.89
CA GLU A 71 6.04 14.37 3.52
C GLU A 71 7.28 15.08 4.08
N ASN A 72 8.22 14.36 4.70
CA ASN A 72 9.47 14.95 5.19
C ASN A 72 10.42 15.44 4.07
N LYS A 73 10.30 14.91 2.85
CA LYS A 73 11.15 15.28 1.72
C LYS A 73 10.56 16.40 0.87
N ILE A 74 9.24 16.50 0.81
CA ILE A 74 8.52 17.54 0.05
C ILE A 74 8.21 18.75 0.94
N GLY A 75 8.07 18.55 2.25
CA GLY A 75 7.88 19.60 3.27
C GLY A 75 9.19 20.16 3.79
#